data_AF-A0A1B6MA79-F1
#
_entry.id   AF-A0A1B6MA79-F1
#
_cell.length_a   1.000
_cell.length_b   1.000
_cell.length_c   1.000
_cell.angle_alpha   90.00
_cell.angle_beta   90.00
_cell.angle_gamma   90.00
#
_symmetry.space_group_name_H-M   'P 1'
#
loop_
_entity.id
_entity.type
_entity.pdbx_description
1 polymer ?
#
loop_
_entity_poly.entity_id
_entity_poly.type
_entity_poly.pdbx_seq_one_letter_code
_entity_poly.pdbx_strand_id
1 'polypeptide(L)'
;MARVLVGVKRVIDYAVKIRVKPDKTGVVTEGVKHSMNPFDEIAVEEAVRMKEKKIASEIIAVSCGPAQAQETLRTALAMGVDRGIHVEVTGPEYETLQPIHVSKILAKLAQDEKADLVIVGKQAIDDDS
;
A
#
# COMPACT_ATOMS: atom_id res chain seq x y z
N MET A 1 -23.61 -6.24 2.38
CA MET A 1 -22.36 -6.17 3.17
C MET A 1 -21.33 -5.47 2.31
N ALA A 2 -20.51 -4.61 2.91
CA ALA A 2 -19.62 -3.72 2.17
C ALA A 2 -18.43 -4.46 1.56
N ARG A 3 -17.97 -4.02 0.39
CA ARG A 3 -16.65 -4.37 -0.16
C ARG A 3 -15.68 -3.23 0.17
N VAL A 4 -14.58 -3.56 0.85
CA VAL A 4 -13.59 -2.58 1.32
C VAL A 4 -12.32 -2.70 0.48
N LEU A 5 -11.88 -1.59 -0.10
CA LEU A 5 -10.58 -1.47 -0.77
C LEU A 5 -9.58 -0.84 0.20
N VAL A 6 -8.41 -1.44 0.38
CA VAL A 6 -7.38 -0.96 1.31
C VAL A 6 -6.08 -0.68 0.56
N GLY A 7 -5.60 0.56 0.60
CA GLY A 7 -4.29 0.91 0.03
C GLY A 7 -3.17 0.51 0.97
N VAL A 8 -2.16 -0.20 0.47
CA VAL A 8 -0.94 -0.55 1.21
C VAL A 8 0.33 -0.22 0.42
N LYS A 9 1.28 0.45 1.05
CA LYS A 9 2.55 0.88 0.45
C LYS A 9 3.72 0.14 1.08
N ARG A 10 4.66 -0.27 0.22
CA ARG A 10 5.98 -0.78 0.62
C ARG A 10 6.93 0.40 0.81
N VAL A 11 7.47 0.56 2.01
CA VAL A 11 8.38 1.66 2.37
C VAL A 11 9.64 1.13 3.04
N ILE A 12 10.68 1.95 3.18
CA ILE A 12 11.82 1.61 4.04
C ILE A 12 11.31 1.44 5.48
N ASP A 13 11.77 0.39 6.16
CA ASP A 13 11.36 0.09 7.54
C ASP A 13 11.63 1.30 8.46
N TYR A 14 10.65 1.67 9.28
CA TYR A 14 10.70 2.88 10.10
C TYR A 14 11.86 2.91 11.11
N ALA A 15 12.43 1.74 11.46
CA ALA A 15 13.58 1.64 12.36
C ALA A 15 14.92 1.84 11.63
N VAL A 16 14.92 1.89 10.29
CA VAL A 16 16.13 2.09 9.50
C VAL A 16 16.47 3.58 9.40
N LYS A 17 17.72 3.91 9.74
CA LYS A 17 18.29 5.22 9.44
C LYS A 17 18.60 5.34 7.95
N ILE A 18 17.84 6.17 7.24
CA ILE A 18 18.06 6.42 5.81
C ILE A 18 19.42 7.05 5.51
N ARG A 19 19.93 6.79 4.30
CA ARG A 19 21.16 7.38 3.78
C ARG A 19 20.87 8.02 2.43
N VAL A 20 21.26 9.27 2.26
CA VAL A 20 21.16 9.98 0.97
C VAL A 20 22.24 9.44 0.03
N LYS A 21 21.91 9.22 -1.24
CA LYS A 21 22.88 8.82 -2.26
C LYS A 21 23.92 9.94 -2.48
N PRO A 22 25.19 9.63 -2.81
CA PRO A 22 26.23 10.65 -3.04
C PRO A 22 25.90 11.65 -4.17
N ASP A 23 25.13 11.20 -5.16
CA ASP A 23 24.68 12.00 -6.32
C ASP A 23 23.47 12.91 -6.01
N LYS A 24 22.92 12.86 -4.79
CA LYS A 24 21.75 13.61 -4.33
C LYS A 24 20.45 13.34 -5.11
N THR A 25 20.34 12.20 -5.79
CA THR A 25 19.14 11.84 -6.56
C THR A 25 18.05 11.17 -5.71
N GLY A 26 18.35 10.81 -4.46
CA GLY A 26 17.40 10.20 -3.53
C GLY A 26 18.08 9.49 -2.37
N VAL A 27 17.41 8.47 -1.81
CA VAL A 27 17.92 7.63 -0.73
C VAL A 27 18.39 6.27 -1.22
N VAL A 28 19.28 5.63 -0.47
CA VAL A 28 19.72 4.25 -0.73
C VAL A 28 18.60 3.29 -0.36
N THR A 29 18.13 2.52 -1.33
CA THR A 29 17.07 1.51 -1.16
C THR A 29 17.58 0.07 -1.33
N GLU A 30 18.67 -0.13 -2.05
CA GLU A 30 19.26 -1.45 -2.28
C GLU A 30 19.85 -2.05 -1.00
N GLY A 31 19.55 -3.32 -0.73
CA GLY A 31 19.98 -4.01 0.49
C GLY A 31 19.37 -3.46 1.79
N VAL A 32 18.44 -2.51 1.70
CA VAL A 32 17.75 -1.92 2.86
C VAL A 32 16.46 -2.69 3.14
N LYS A 33 16.21 -2.97 4.41
CA LYS A 33 14.95 -3.60 4.85
C LYS A 33 13.77 -2.68 4.53
N HIS A 34 12.74 -3.26 3.92
CA HIS A 34 11.47 -2.61 3.68
C HIS A 34 10.36 -3.33 4.44
N SER A 35 9.27 -2.63 4.69
CA SER A 35 8.08 -3.15 5.37
C SER A 35 6.81 -2.52 4.80
N MET A 36 5.65 -2.97 5.28
CA MET A 36 4.41 -2.21 5.12
C MET A 36 4.56 -0.85 5.82
N ASN A 37 3.99 0.20 5.24
CA ASN A 37 3.87 1.49 5.91
C ASN A 37 3.05 1.34 7.21
N PRO A 38 3.51 1.85 8.37
CA PRO A 38 2.83 1.62 9.64
C PRO A 38 1.37 2.08 9.68
N PHE A 39 1.02 3.15 8.95
CA PHE A 39 -0.36 3.62 8.87
C PHE A 39 -1.25 2.68 8.05
N ASP A 40 -0.67 1.93 7.12
CA ASP A 40 -1.41 1.00 6.28
C ASP A 40 -1.68 -0.31 7.03
N GLU A 41 -0.82 -0.71 7.97
CA GLU A 41 -1.12 -1.81 8.90
C GLU A 41 -2.38 -1.53 9.73
N ILE A 42 -2.57 -0.28 10.16
CA ILE A 42 -3.77 0.16 10.88
C ILE A 42 -4.99 0.15 9.95
N ALA A 43 -4.83 0.57 8.69
CA ALA A 43 -5.92 0.54 7.69
C ALA A 43 -6.38 -0.90 7.40
N VAL A 44 -5.44 -1.84 7.28
CA VAL A 44 -5.74 -3.27 7.11
C VAL A 44 -6.46 -3.82 8.34
N GLU A 45 -5.96 -3.54 9.54
CA GLU A 45 -6.57 -4.00 10.79
C GLU A 45 -8.02 -3.53 10.92
N GLU A 46 -8.34 -2.27 10.62
CA GLU A 46 -9.72 -1.79 10.70
C GLU A 46 -10.63 -2.47 9.68
N ALA A 47 -10.14 -2.71 8.45
CA ALA A 47 -10.90 -3.45 7.44
C ALA A 47 -11.20 -4.90 7.91
N VAL A 48 -10.22 -5.56 8.54
CA VAL A 48 -10.38 -6.91 9.12
C VAL A 48 -11.43 -6.88 10.23
N ARG A 49 -11.36 -5.91 11.15
CA ARG A 49 -12.39 -5.73 12.20
C ARG A 49 -13.79 -5.50 11.64
N MET A 50 -13.92 -4.73 10.56
CA MET A 50 -15.21 -4.54 9.89
C MET A 50 -15.77 -5.87 9.38
N LYS A 51 -14.91 -6.75 8.86
CA LYS A 51 -15.30 -8.09 8.40
C LYS A 51 -15.69 -9.02 9.55
N GLU A 52 -14.92 -9.01 10.65
CA GLU A 52 -15.27 -9.75 11.88
C GLU A 52 -16.63 -9.33 12.45
N LYS A 53 -16.93 -8.03 12.39
CA LYS A 53 -18.23 -7.46 12.77
C LYS A 53 -19.33 -7.68 11.73
N LYS A 54 -19.05 -8.39 10.63
CA LYS A 54 -19.97 -8.66 9.51
C LYS A 54 -20.49 -7.39 8.80
N ILE A 55 -19.73 -6.30 8.89
CA ILE A 55 -20.00 -5.05 8.17
C ILE A 55 -19.46 -5.17 6.74
N ALA A 56 -18.22 -5.65 6.61
CA ALA A 56 -17.60 -5.96 5.33
C ALA A 56 -17.79 -7.45 4.98
N SER A 57 -18.09 -7.74 3.72
CA SER A 57 -18.10 -9.11 3.18
C SER A 57 -16.79 -9.50 2.53
N GLU A 58 -16.01 -8.51 2.09
CA GLU A 58 -14.79 -8.74 1.33
C GLU A 58 -13.83 -7.56 1.49
N ILE A 59 -12.54 -7.86 1.66
CA ILE A 59 -11.46 -6.90 1.77
C ILE A 59 -10.47 -7.14 0.63
N ILE A 60 -10.13 -6.09 -0.11
CA ILE A 60 -9.20 -6.13 -1.24
C ILE A 60 -8.05 -5.18 -0.92
N ALA A 61 -6.83 -5.71 -0.74
CA ALA A 61 -5.64 -4.88 -0.60
C ALA A 61 -5.07 -4.50 -1.97
N VAL A 62 -4.60 -3.26 -2.11
CA VAL A 62 -3.99 -2.76 -3.34
C VAL A 62 -2.62 -2.18 -3.03
N SER A 63 -1.62 -2.55 -3.81
CA SER A 63 -0.30 -1.93 -3.77
C SER A 63 0.17 -1.56 -5.17
N CYS A 64 0.71 -0.35 -5.31
CA CYS A 64 1.27 0.17 -6.56
C CYS A 64 2.78 0.26 -6.42
N GLY A 65 3.54 -0.39 -7.29
CA GLY A 65 5.00 -0.35 -7.21
C GLY A 65 5.68 -1.49 -7.96
N PRO A 66 6.98 -1.72 -7.72
CA PRO A 66 7.72 -2.78 -8.38
C PRO A 66 7.30 -4.14 -7.81
N ALA A 67 7.72 -5.23 -8.46
CA ALA A 67 7.38 -6.60 -8.07
C ALA A 67 7.55 -6.92 -6.56
N GLN A 68 8.49 -6.26 -5.88
CA GLN A 68 8.70 -6.41 -4.43
C GLN A 68 7.50 -5.95 -3.59
N ALA A 69 6.62 -5.08 -4.09
CA ALA A 69 5.39 -4.68 -3.41
C ALA A 69 4.43 -5.87 -3.16
N GLN A 70 4.59 -6.97 -3.90
CA GLN A 70 3.85 -8.21 -3.63
C GLN A 70 4.14 -8.80 -2.25
N GLU A 71 5.32 -8.54 -1.66
CA GLU A 71 5.62 -8.96 -0.28
C GLU A 71 4.68 -8.27 0.72
N THR A 72 4.49 -6.96 0.57
CA THR A 72 3.55 -6.18 1.38
C THR A 72 2.10 -6.67 1.21
N LEU A 73 1.71 -7.03 -0.02
CA LEU A 73 0.39 -7.66 -0.26
C LEU A 73 0.25 -9.01 0.43
N ARG A 74 1.30 -9.85 0.43
CA ARG A 74 1.29 -11.13 1.15
C ARG A 74 1.15 -10.93 2.67
N THR A 75 1.77 -9.90 3.23
CA THR A 75 1.54 -9.52 4.63
C THR A 75 0.09 -9.14 4.88
N ALA A 76 -0.52 -8.32 4.02
CA ALA A 76 -1.94 -7.95 4.15
C ALA A 76 -2.87 -9.19 4.07
N LEU A 77 -2.59 -10.12 3.16
CA LEU A 77 -3.31 -11.39 3.06
C LEU A 77 -3.17 -12.22 4.35
N ALA A 78 -1.97 -12.31 4.90
CA ALA A 78 -1.71 -13.02 6.15
C ALA A 78 -2.44 -12.39 7.36
N MET A 79 -2.74 -11.08 7.32
CA MET A 79 -3.51 -10.37 8.34
C MET A 79 -5.03 -10.61 8.23
N GLY A 80 -5.54 -11.17 7.13
CA GLY A 80 -6.97 -11.50 6.97
C GLY A 80 -7.69 -10.82 5.81
N VAL A 81 -6.95 -10.13 4.93
CA VAL A 81 -7.46 -9.64 3.65
C VAL A 81 -7.80 -10.81 2.71
N ASP A 82 -8.89 -10.72 1.94
CA ASP A 82 -9.33 -11.81 1.06
C ASP A 82 -8.48 -11.95 -0.20
N ARG A 83 -8.11 -10.83 -0.82
CA ARG A 83 -7.34 -10.80 -2.06
C ARG A 83 -6.49 -9.54 -2.19
N GLY A 84 -5.43 -9.65 -2.97
CA GLY A 84 -4.51 -8.55 -3.28
C GLY A 84 -4.53 -8.20 -4.77
N ILE A 85 -4.46 -6.91 -5.09
CA ILE A 85 -4.22 -6.39 -6.43
C ILE A 85 -2.86 -5.70 -6.43
N HIS A 86 -1.95 -6.22 -7.25
CA HIS A 86 -0.66 -5.60 -7.51
C HIS A 86 -0.75 -4.79 -8.81
N VAL A 87 -0.64 -3.47 -8.70
CA VAL A 87 -0.48 -2.59 -9.84
C VAL A 87 1.02 -2.41 -10.06
N GLU A 88 1.56 -3.17 -11.01
CA GLU A 88 2.99 -3.14 -11.30
C GLU A 88 3.37 -1.82 -11.96
N VAL A 89 4.30 -1.10 -11.33
CA VAL A 89 4.92 0.13 -11.82
C VAL A 89 6.43 -0.03 -11.63
N THR A 90 7.20 0.10 -12.71
CA THR A 90 8.64 -0.21 -12.69
C THR A 90 9.47 0.86 -13.40
N GLY A 91 10.77 0.83 -13.17
CA GLY A 91 11.72 1.71 -13.85
C GLY A 91 11.38 3.20 -13.64
N PRO A 92 11.51 4.04 -14.69
CA PRO A 92 11.30 5.48 -14.60
C PRO A 92 9.89 5.90 -14.14
N GLU A 93 8.88 5.08 -14.40
CA GLU A 93 7.50 5.36 -13.98
C GLU A 93 7.34 5.22 -12.46
N TYR A 94 8.08 4.29 -11.85
CA TYR A 94 8.06 4.12 -10.40
C TYR A 94 8.78 5.26 -9.69
N GLU A 95 9.91 5.72 -10.24
CA GLU A 95 10.68 6.84 -9.70
C GLU A 95 9.89 8.16 -9.73
N THR A 96 8.89 8.25 -10.61
CA THR A 96 8.02 9.43 -10.78
C THR A 96 6.59 9.19 -10.28
N LEU A 97 6.35 8.07 -9.59
CA LEU A 97 5.05 7.76 -9.01
C LEU A 97 4.75 8.73 -7.86
N GLN A 98 3.55 9.32 -7.87
CA GLN A 98 3.14 10.38 -6.94
C GLN A 98 1.73 10.09 -6.41
N PRO A 99 1.30 10.70 -5.29
CA PRO A 99 -0.04 10.51 -4.74
C PRO A 99 -1.17 10.76 -5.74
N ILE A 100 -1.00 11.70 -6.67
CA ILE A 100 -1.99 11.96 -7.73
C ILE A 100 -2.13 10.79 -8.73
N HIS A 101 -1.06 10.04 -8.98
CA HIS A 101 -1.10 8.85 -9.81
C HIS A 101 -1.80 7.71 -9.07
N VAL A 102 -1.40 7.47 -7.82
CA VAL A 102 -1.97 6.42 -6.96
C VAL A 102 -3.47 6.66 -6.72
N SER A 103 -3.89 7.90 -6.45
CA SER A 103 -5.32 8.22 -6.25
C SER A 103 -6.18 7.95 -7.48
N LYS A 104 -5.68 8.23 -8.70
CA LYS A 104 -6.39 7.90 -9.94
C LYS A 104 -6.52 6.38 -10.14
N ILE A 105 -5.45 5.64 -9.85
CA ILE A 105 -5.45 4.18 -9.90
C ILE A 105 -6.46 3.61 -8.90
N LEU A 106 -6.41 4.05 -7.64
CA LEU A 106 -7.34 3.63 -6.60
C LEU A 106 -8.79 3.99 -6.93
N ALA A 107 -9.03 5.18 -7.49
CA ALA A 107 -10.37 5.58 -7.92
C ALA A 107 -10.92 4.67 -9.02
N LYS A 108 -10.09 4.30 -10.00
CA LYS A 108 -10.48 3.38 -11.06
C LYS A 108 -10.73 1.97 -10.53
N LEU A 109 -9.84 1.46 -9.67
CA LEU A 109 -10.00 0.16 -9.04
C LEU A 109 -11.24 0.11 -8.13
N ALA A 110 -11.53 1.18 -7.38
CA ALA A 110 -12.74 1.25 -6.55
C ALA A 110 -14.01 1.15 -7.41
N GLN A 111 -14.02 1.73 -8.62
CA GLN A 111 -15.13 1.60 -9.56
C GLN A 111 -15.24 0.18 -10.11
N ASP A 112 -14.13 -0.38 -10.58
CA ASP A 112 -14.10 -1.71 -11.23
C ASP A 112 -14.44 -2.82 -10.24
N GLU A 113 -13.89 -2.72 -9.02
CA GLU A 113 -14.18 -3.62 -7.92
C GLU A 113 -15.50 -3.29 -7.23
N LYS A 114 -16.20 -2.21 -7.56
CA LYS A 114 -17.44 -1.78 -6.90
C LYS A 114 -17.25 -1.70 -5.37
N ALA A 115 -16.17 -1.07 -4.93
CA ALA A 115 -15.88 -0.88 -3.52
C ALA A 115 -16.86 0.14 -2.92
N ASP A 116 -17.40 -0.17 -1.74
CA ASP A 116 -18.30 0.71 -0.99
C ASP A 116 -17.52 1.67 -0.07
N LEU A 117 -16.30 1.27 0.31
CA LEU A 117 -15.40 2.03 1.17
C LEU A 117 -13.96 1.85 0.72
N VAL A 118 -13.19 2.94 0.74
CA VAL A 118 -11.74 2.93 0.55
C VAL A 118 -11.09 3.37 1.86
N ILE A 119 -10.18 2.56 2.40
CA ILE A 119 -9.39 2.87 3.61
C ILE A 119 -7.93 2.99 3.19
N VAL A 120 -7.27 4.07 3.61
CA VAL A 120 -5.85 4.34 3.37
C VAL A 120 -5.18 4.76 4.67
N GLY A 121 -3.86 4.60 4.75
CA GLY A 121 -3.07 5.20 5.81
C GLY A 121 -3.17 6.73 5.81
N LYS A 122 -2.85 7.35 6.96
CA LYS A 122 -2.84 8.80 7.14
C LYS A 122 -1.84 9.50 6.19
N GLN A 123 -0.64 8.92 6.08
CA GLN A 123 0.47 9.39 5.25
C GLN A 123 1.40 8.20 4.97
N ALA A 124 2.29 8.33 4.00
CA ALA A 124 3.42 7.40 3.86
C ALA A 124 4.69 7.97 4.51
N ILE A 125 5.43 7.15 5.27
CA ILE A 125 6.60 7.63 6.05
C ILE A 125 7.84 7.97 5.22
N ASP A 126 7.84 7.67 3.92
CA ASP A 126 8.96 7.90 3.01
C ASP A 126 8.87 9.22 2.24
N ASP A 127 7.66 9.61 1.82
CA ASP A 127 7.38 10.90 1.16
C ASP A 127 6.62 11.92 2.02
N ASP A 128 6.14 11.50 3.21
CA ASP A 128 5.35 12.29 4.16
C ASP A 128 4.10 12.95 3.54
N SER A 129 3.54 12.33 2.51
CA SER A 129 2.32 12.76 1.81
C SER A 129 1.10 11.90 2.07
#